data_AF-A0A9X7BT14-F1
#
_entry.id   AF-A0A9X7BT14-F1
#
_cell.length_a   1.000
_cell.length_b   1.000
_cell.length_c   1.000
_cell.angle_alpha   90.00
_cell.angle_beta   90.00
_cell.angle_gamma   90.00
#
_symmetry.space_group_name_H-M   'P 1'
#
loop_
_entity.id
_entity.type
_entity.pdbx_description
1 polymer ?
#
loop_
_entity_poly.entity_id
_entity_poly.type
_entity_poly.pdbx_seq_one_letter_code
_entity_poly.pdbx_strand_id
1 'polypeptide(L)'
;MHEKISIKTMTDYHLYDFMRCPHKFYFRHIKRREPSSFEWQQIVQMIVNQIINKYYTLPAGQQTKIVLLILIEKYWKKVRINMFASKTEYYIVLAKLTDHLLQFVERDDSQTPPLFLYEKFQTYMEELGVHMSLTFEVGEWNAESFVIKKYVVDADEEMLALCQKLMTVFSYKAFGVLPGKIEVINLIEGTKYEYIPKQEDIITGMAELSRMKEMLQQPEHYTERHFRSECISCAFRSECQGEEVKKEAKQKKNIVH
;
A
#
# COMPACT_ATOMS: atom_id res chain seq x y z
N MET A 1 26.60 13.22 11.21
CA MET A 1 25.89 13.84 10.07
C MET A 1 25.63 12.75 9.06
N HIS A 2 24.43 12.19 9.02
CA HIS A 2 24.05 11.31 7.92
C HIS A 2 23.68 12.22 6.74
N GLU A 3 24.30 12.01 5.57
CA GLU A 3 24.03 12.83 4.39
C GLU A 3 22.56 12.69 3.96
N LYS A 4 21.92 13.82 3.66
CA LYS A 4 20.53 13.83 3.15
C LYS A 4 20.45 13.06 1.85
N ILE A 5 19.45 12.19 1.73
CA ILE A 5 19.19 11.45 0.50
C ILE A 5 18.38 12.32 -0.47
N SER A 6 18.81 12.39 -1.72
CA SER A 6 18.02 13.03 -2.78
C SER A 6 16.96 12.06 -3.30
N ILE A 7 15.69 12.47 -3.24
CA ILE A 7 14.55 11.70 -3.76
C ILE A 7 14.10 12.34 -5.07
N LYS A 8 14.26 11.61 -6.17
CA LYS A 8 13.79 12.06 -7.50
C LYS A 8 12.34 11.69 -7.77
N THR A 9 11.88 10.59 -7.17
CA THR A 9 10.54 10.05 -7.38
C THR A 9 9.98 9.52 -6.06
N MET A 10 8.76 9.92 -5.75
CA MET A 10 7.96 9.38 -4.65
C MET A 10 6.82 8.54 -5.25
N THR A 11 6.60 7.36 -4.67
CA THR A 11 5.54 6.45 -5.12
C THR A 11 4.61 6.12 -3.97
N ASP A 12 3.38 5.75 -4.29
CA ASP A 12 2.39 5.28 -3.32
C ASP A 12 2.94 4.15 -2.44
N TYR A 13 3.52 3.10 -3.04
CA TYR A 13 4.06 1.97 -2.28
C TYR A 13 5.25 2.35 -1.36
N HIS A 14 6.11 3.29 -1.77
CA HIS A 14 7.19 3.78 -0.91
C HIS A 14 6.63 4.52 0.31
N LEU A 15 5.61 5.35 0.10
CA LEU A 15 4.99 6.13 1.17
C LEU A 15 4.22 5.24 2.13
N TYR A 16 3.47 4.26 1.63
CA TYR A 16 2.77 3.28 2.47
C TYR A 16 3.75 2.40 3.27
N ASP A 17 4.81 1.89 2.64
CA ASP A 17 5.83 1.09 3.35
C ASP A 17 6.53 1.92 4.43
N PHE A 18 6.84 3.19 4.15
CA PHE A 18 7.45 4.09 5.12
C PHE A 18 6.54 4.37 6.30
N MET A 19 5.27 4.72 6.06
CA MET A 19 4.29 4.97 7.13
C MET A 19 4.11 3.74 8.01
N ARG A 20 3.95 2.55 7.40
CA ARG A 20 3.73 1.31 8.14
C ARG A 20 4.94 0.92 8.99
N CYS A 21 6.15 1.01 8.42
CA CYS A 21 7.37 0.74 9.15
C CYS A 21 8.60 1.39 8.48
N PRO A 22 9.09 2.53 9.02
CA PRO A 22 10.25 3.22 8.46
C PRO A 22 11.50 2.34 8.31
N HIS A 23 11.75 1.42 9.26
CA HIS A 23 12.89 0.48 9.15
C HIS A 23 12.75 -0.52 8.02
N LYS A 24 11.55 -1.08 7.86
CA LYS A 24 11.26 -2.01 6.78
C LYS A 24 11.45 -1.31 5.44
N PHE A 25 10.98 -0.07 5.34
CA PHE A 25 11.25 0.80 4.20
C PHE A 25 12.76 0.96 3.95
N TYR A 26 13.55 1.26 4.99
CA TYR A 26 15.00 1.40 4.86
C TYR A 26 15.68 0.14 4.32
N PHE A 27 15.43 -1.03 4.94
CA PHE A 27 16.09 -2.26 4.51
C PHE A 27 15.69 -2.67 3.10
N ARG A 28 14.41 -2.52 2.77
CA ARG A 28 13.88 -2.88 1.46
C ARG A 28 14.33 -1.93 0.36
N HIS A 29 14.08 -0.63 0.51
CA HIS A 29 14.19 0.31 -0.59
C HIS A 29 15.55 1.01 -0.64
N ILE A 30 16.16 1.28 0.52
CA ILE A 30 17.46 1.94 0.60
C ILE A 30 18.60 0.92 0.56
N LYS A 31 18.51 -0.16 1.34
CA LYS A 31 19.51 -1.24 1.34
C LYS A 31 19.27 -2.33 0.30
N ARG A 32 18.14 -2.27 -0.44
CA ARG A 32 17.79 -3.22 -1.51
C ARG A 32 17.86 -4.68 -1.05
N ARG A 33 17.41 -4.94 0.18
CA ARG A 33 17.34 -6.30 0.71
C ARG A 33 16.00 -6.92 0.32
N GLU A 34 16.09 -8.12 -0.24
CA GLU A 34 14.92 -8.96 -0.45
C GLU A 34 14.31 -9.34 0.91
N PRO A 35 12.98 -9.28 1.06
CA PRO A 35 12.33 -9.78 2.26
C PRO A 35 12.63 -11.26 2.42
N SER A 36 12.95 -11.70 3.65
CA SER A 36 12.87 -13.13 3.97
C SER A 36 11.42 -13.60 3.82
N SER A 37 11.22 -14.88 3.54
CA SER A 37 10.00 -15.54 3.01
C SER A 37 8.69 -15.41 3.80
N PHE A 38 8.58 -14.51 4.77
CA PHE A 38 7.49 -14.37 5.73
C PHE A 38 6.46 -13.27 5.41
N GLU A 39 6.48 -12.69 4.21
CA GLU A 39 5.61 -11.57 3.86
C GLU A 39 4.36 -12.00 3.08
N TRP A 40 3.55 -12.85 3.71
CA TRP A 40 2.32 -13.32 3.08
C TRP A 40 1.40 -12.17 2.66
N GLN A 41 1.34 -11.06 3.40
CA GLN A 41 0.47 -9.91 3.05
C GLN A 41 0.80 -9.36 1.66
N GLN A 42 2.09 -9.31 1.29
CA GLN A 42 2.51 -8.78 -0.02
C GLN A 42 2.14 -9.73 -1.15
N ILE A 43 2.36 -11.03 -0.92
CA ILE A 43 2.00 -12.06 -1.89
C ILE A 43 0.48 -12.04 -2.08
N VAL A 44 -0.27 -11.98 -0.99
CA VAL A 44 -1.74 -11.88 -1.03
C VAL A 44 -2.18 -10.60 -1.73
N GLN A 45 -1.56 -9.44 -1.47
CA GLN A 45 -1.88 -8.19 -2.17
C GLN A 45 -1.63 -8.29 -3.67
N MET A 46 -0.52 -8.90 -4.07
CA MET A 46 -0.24 -9.18 -5.49
C MET A 46 -1.30 -10.10 -6.11
N ILE A 47 -1.76 -11.11 -5.37
CA ILE A 47 -2.83 -12.01 -5.82
C ILE A 47 -4.17 -11.29 -5.95
N VAL A 48 -4.55 -10.47 -4.96
CA VAL A 48 -5.72 -9.59 -5.04
C VAL A 48 -5.64 -8.72 -6.28
N ASN A 49 -4.49 -8.08 -6.53
CA ASN A 49 -4.30 -7.24 -7.70
C ASN A 49 -4.50 -8.01 -9.02
N GLN A 50 -4.01 -9.25 -9.10
CA GLN A 50 -4.22 -10.12 -10.26
C GLN A 50 -5.69 -10.52 -10.43
N ILE A 51 -6.40 -10.79 -9.34
CA ILE A 51 -7.83 -11.14 -9.36
C ILE A 51 -8.65 -9.94 -9.86
N ILE A 52 -8.49 -8.77 -9.26
CA ILE A 52 -9.22 -7.55 -9.63
C ILE A 52 -8.93 -7.17 -11.09
N ASN A 53 -7.65 -7.12 -11.48
CA ASN A 53 -7.28 -6.82 -12.86
C ASN A 53 -7.97 -7.77 -13.86
N LYS A 54 -7.90 -9.08 -13.61
CA LYS A 54 -8.54 -10.06 -14.50
C LYS A 54 -10.05 -9.96 -14.51
N TYR A 55 -10.68 -9.73 -13.36
CA TYR A 55 -12.12 -9.58 -13.26
C TYR A 55 -12.60 -8.39 -14.11
N TYR A 56 -12.01 -7.21 -13.91
CA TYR A 56 -12.41 -5.99 -14.61
C TYR A 56 -12.00 -5.95 -16.09
N THR A 57 -11.07 -6.80 -16.53
CA THR A 57 -10.72 -6.98 -17.95
C THR A 57 -11.78 -7.77 -18.74
N LEU A 58 -12.61 -8.57 -18.06
CA LEU A 58 -13.62 -9.38 -18.73
C LEU A 58 -14.74 -8.52 -19.34
N PRO A 59 -15.41 -8.98 -20.41
CA PRO A 59 -16.64 -8.35 -20.88
C PRO A 59 -17.68 -8.24 -19.75
N ALA A 60 -18.47 -7.17 -19.76
CA ALA A 60 -19.42 -6.87 -18.68
C ALA A 60 -20.34 -8.05 -18.32
N GLY A 61 -20.92 -8.71 -19.31
CA GLY A 61 -21.80 -9.87 -19.10
C GLY A 61 -21.12 -11.12 -18.52
N GLN A 62 -19.79 -11.15 -18.40
CA GLN A 62 -19.03 -12.26 -17.83
C GLN A 62 -18.48 -11.96 -16.43
N GLN A 63 -18.62 -10.73 -15.95
CA GLN A 63 -18.19 -10.30 -14.62
C GLN A 63 -19.21 -10.77 -13.57
N THR A 64 -19.14 -12.05 -13.23
CA THR A 64 -20.07 -12.68 -12.27
C THR A 64 -19.35 -13.14 -11.01
N LYS A 65 -20.09 -13.28 -9.90
CA LYS A 65 -19.56 -13.84 -8.64
C LYS A 65 -18.95 -15.23 -8.82
N ILE A 66 -19.49 -16.05 -9.74
CA ILE A 66 -18.92 -17.37 -10.08
C ILE A 66 -17.54 -17.21 -10.71
N VAL A 67 -17.37 -16.28 -11.66
CA VAL A 67 -16.07 -16.03 -12.27
C VAL A 67 -15.07 -15.47 -11.24
N LEU A 68 -15.52 -14.61 -10.33
CA LEU A 68 -14.68 -14.13 -9.24
C LEU A 68 -14.17 -15.28 -8.35
N LEU A 69 -15.03 -16.23 -7.97
CA LEU A 69 -14.64 -17.44 -7.24
C LEU A 69 -13.60 -18.28 -7.99
N ILE A 70 -13.78 -18.47 -9.30
CA ILE A 70 -12.81 -19.19 -10.15
C ILE A 70 -11.46 -18.47 -10.16
N LEU A 71 -11.45 -17.14 -10.24
CA LEU A 71 -10.21 -16.34 -10.19
C LEU A 71 -9.53 -16.48 -8.83
N ILE A 72 -10.29 -16.39 -7.73
CA ILE A 72 -9.77 -16.59 -6.36
C ILE A 72 -9.12 -17.97 -6.25
N GLU A 73 -9.82 -19.05 -6.62
CA GLU A 73 -9.29 -20.41 -6.55
C GLU A 73 -8.01 -20.57 -7.39
N LYS A 74 -8.02 -20.04 -8.62
CA LYS A 74 -6.88 -20.10 -9.54
C LYS A 74 -5.65 -19.42 -8.98
N TYR A 75 -5.79 -18.20 -8.46
CA TYR A 75 -4.65 -17.40 -8.01
C TYR A 75 -4.20 -17.75 -6.60
N TRP A 76 -5.11 -18.16 -5.71
CA TRP A 76 -4.78 -18.56 -4.35
C TRP A 76 -3.85 -19.79 -4.29
N LYS A 77 -3.86 -20.66 -5.31
CA LYS A 77 -2.91 -21.79 -5.46
C LYS A 77 -1.43 -21.36 -5.41
N LYS A 78 -1.12 -20.08 -5.66
CA LYS A 78 0.25 -19.53 -5.56
C LYS A 78 0.65 -19.17 -4.13
N VAL A 79 -0.33 -19.04 -3.22
CA VAL A 79 -0.12 -18.70 -1.80
C VAL A 79 0.20 -19.99 -1.04
N ARG A 80 1.39 -20.07 -0.45
CA ARG A 80 1.81 -21.28 0.27
C ARG A 80 1.44 -21.19 1.75
N ILE A 81 0.92 -22.28 2.30
CA ILE A 81 0.51 -22.39 3.71
C ILE A 81 1.67 -22.05 4.66
N ASN A 82 2.91 -22.39 4.30
CA ASN A 82 4.09 -22.13 5.13
C ASN A 82 4.55 -20.67 5.18
N MET A 83 3.88 -19.77 4.45
CA MET A 83 4.10 -18.31 4.55
C MET A 83 3.38 -17.69 5.75
N PHE A 84 2.47 -18.43 6.38
CA PHE A 84 1.63 -17.99 7.49
C PHE A 84 2.16 -18.56 8.81
N ALA A 85 1.83 -17.90 9.92
CA ALA A 85 2.20 -18.36 11.25
C ALA A 85 1.53 -19.69 11.63
N SER A 86 0.36 -19.97 11.05
CA SER A 86 -0.34 -21.24 11.24
C SER A 86 -1.24 -21.60 10.06
N LYS A 87 -1.61 -22.89 9.96
CA LYS A 87 -2.64 -23.35 9.02
C LYS A 87 -3.97 -22.63 9.24
N THR A 88 -4.32 -22.36 10.50
CA THR A 88 -5.54 -21.63 10.87
C THR A 88 -5.54 -20.23 10.29
N GLU A 89 -4.44 -19.49 10.44
CA GLU A 89 -4.30 -18.15 9.85
C GLU A 89 -4.45 -18.18 8.32
N TYR A 90 -3.79 -19.13 7.65
CA TYR A 90 -3.92 -19.31 6.20
C TYR A 90 -5.39 -19.47 5.75
N TYR A 91 -6.15 -20.33 6.41
CA TYR A 91 -7.54 -20.58 6.03
C TYR A 91 -8.48 -19.43 6.45
N ILE A 92 -8.22 -18.75 7.57
CA ILE A 92 -8.98 -17.54 7.96
C ILE A 92 -8.78 -16.44 6.94
N VAL A 93 -7.55 -16.18 6.52
CA VAL A 93 -7.25 -15.16 5.50
C VAL A 93 -7.93 -15.50 4.19
N LEU A 94 -7.86 -16.76 3.73
CA LEU A 94 -8.56 -17.20 2.51
C LEU A 94 -10.07 -16.96 2.62
N ALA A 95 -10.68 -17.35 3.74
CA ALA A 95 -12.12 -17.20 3.95
C ALA A 95 -12.55 -15.72 3.92
N LYS A 96 -11.86 -14.86 4.68
CA LYS A 96 -12.11 -13.41 4.72
C LYS A 96 -11.95 -12.76 3.34
N LEU A 97 -10.85 -13.05 2.65
CA LEU A 97 -10.63 -12.52 1.30
C LEU A 97 -11.74 -12.95 0.35
N THR A 98 -12.15 -14.22 0.40
CA THR A 98 -13.21 -14.73 -0.47
C THR A 98 -14.53 -14.03 -0.21
N ASP A 99 -14.94 -13.94 1.05
CA ASP A 99 -16.19 -13.31 1.47
C ASP A 99 -16.22 -11.83 1.08
N HIS A 100 -15.19 -11.07 1.45
CA HIS A 100 -15.17 -9.63 1.21
C HIS A 100 -14.94 -9.27 -0.26
N LEU A 101 -14.19 -10.07 -1.03
CA LEU A 101 -14.14 -9.88 -2.48
C LEU A 101 -15.52 -10.09 -3.11
N LEU A 102 -16.28 -11.11 -2.70
CA LEU A 102 -17.64 -11.34 -3.21
C LEU A 102 -18.64 -10.25 -2.82
N GLN A 103 -18.38 -9.55 -1.71
CA GLN A 103 -19.18 -8.44 -1.23
C GLN A 103 -18.85 -7.12 -1.95
N PHE A 104 -17.57 -6.83 -2.16
CA PHE A 104 -17.13 -5.49 -2.61
C PHE A 104 -16.69 -5.42 -4.07
N VAL A 105 -16.39 -6.56 -4.71
CA VAL A 105 -16.14 -6.60 -6.14
C VAL A 105 -17.47 -6.76 -6.84
N GLU A 106 -18.16 -5.63 -6.96
CA GLU A 106 -19.39 -5.51 -7.71
C GLU A 106 -19.19 -4.45 -8.78
N ARG A 107 -19.76 -4.70 -9.95
CA ARG A 107 -19.86 -3.71 -11.01
C ARG A 107 -21.21 -3.04 -10.86
N ASP A 108 -21.26 -1.71 -10.89
CA ASP A 108 -22.52 -1.01 -11.15
C ASP A 108 -23.09 -1.49 -12.49
N ASP A 109 -24.42 -1.49 -12.64
CA ASP A 109 -25.16 -1.93 -13.86
C ASP A 109 -24.70 -1.23 -15.16
N SER A 110 -23.84 -0.22 -15.05
CA SER A 110 -23.13 0.40 -16.17
C SER A 110 -22.32 -0.63 -16.96
N GLN A 111 -22.68 -0.83 -18.24
CA GLN A 111 -21.93 -1.69 -19.16
C GLN A 111 -20.59 -1.09 -19.61
N THR A 112 -20.19 0.07 -19.09
CA THR A 112 -18.96 0.77 -19.48
C THR A 112 -17.74 0.19 -18.77
N PRO A 113 -16.67 -0.18 -19.49
CA PRO A 113 -15.44 -0.64 -18.86
C PRO A 113 -14.85 0.44 -17.94
N PRO A 114 -13.96 0.08 -17.00
CA PRO A 114 -13.25 1.06 -16.19
C PRO A 114 -12.53 2.09 -17.06
N LEU A 115 -12.56 3.35 -16.61
CA LEU A 115 -11.77 4.45 -17.16
C LEU A 115 -10.26 4.17 -17.03
N PHE A 116 -9.84 3.62 -15.89
CA PHE A 116 -8.48 3.15 -15.66
C PHE A 116 -8.50 1.82 -14.91
N LEU A 117 -7.57 0.92 -15.24
CA LEU A 117 -7.44 -0.39 -14.61
C LEU A 117 -5.96 -0.73 -14.41
N TYR A 118 -5.50 -0.68 -13.15
CA TYR A 118 -4.09 -0.81 -12.77
C TYR A 118 -3.15 0.08 -13.58
N GLU A 119 -3.63 1.28 -13.93
CA GLU A 119 -2.86 2.24 -14.69
C GLU A 119 -1.90 3.00 -13.78
N LYS A 120 -0.66 3.15 -14.27
CA LYS A 120 0.38 3.88 -13.55
C LYS A 120 0.52 5.26 -14.14
N PHE A 121 0.22 6.26 -13.33
CA PHE A 121 0.36 7.66 -13.70
C PHE A 121 1.64 8.25 -13.10
N GLN A 122 2.18 9.27 -13.77
CA GLN A 122 3.30 10.04 -13.28
C GLN A 122 3.07 11.52 -13.57
N THR A 123 3.31 12.36 -12.58
CA THR A 123 3.28 13.82 -12.74
C THR A 123 4.46 14.43 -11.99
N TYR A 124 4.96 15.56 -12.47
CA TYR A 124 5.91 16.36 -11.72
C TYR A 124 5.16 17.30 -10.80
N MET A 125 5.42 17.25 -9.50
CA MET A 125 4.83 18.19 -8.54
C MET A 125 5.84 19.28 -8.24
N GLU A 126 5.62 20.46 -8.82
CA GLU A 126 6.53 21.61 -8.72
C GLU A 126 6.75 22.01 -7.25
N GLU A 127 5.68 22.02 -6.44
CA GLU A 127 5.75 22.39 -5.02
C GLU A 127 6.60 21.42 -4.20
N LEU A 128 6.62 20.15 -4.61
CA LEU A 128 7.48 19.15 -3.99
C LEU A 128 8.85 19.07 -4.66
N GLY A 129 9.04 19.59 -5.87
CA GLY A 129 10.27 19.39 -6.64
C GLY A 129 10.61 17.91 -6.90
N VAL A 130 9.60 17.04 -7.05
CA VAL A 130 9.78 15.59 -7.31
C VAL A 130 8.75 15.08 -8.31
N HIS A 131 9.06 13.97 -8.97
CA HIS A 131 8.03 13.20 -9.67
C HIS A 131 7.21 12.38 -8.67
N MET A 132 5.89 12.48 -8.75
CA MET A 132 4.98 11.56 -8.08
C MET A 132 4.55 10.49 -9.07
N SER A 133 4.51 9.23 -8.63
CA SER A 133 3.97 8.14 -9.43
C SER A 133 3.05 7.25 -8.61
N LEU A 134 1.80 7.14 -9.04
CA LEU A 134 0.75 6.40 -8.38
C LEU A 134 0.18 5.35 -9.31
N THR A 135 -0.26 4.23 -8.75
CA THR A 135 -1.03 3.23 -9.50
C THR A 135 -2.49 3.31 -9.08
N PHE A 136 -3.37 3.57 -10.04
CA PHE A 136 -4.80 3.57 -9.82
C PHE A 136 -5.36 2.20 -10.20
N GLU A 137 -5.92 1.49 -9.22
CA GLU A 137 -6.31 0.09 -9.39
C GLU A 137 -7.58 -0.03 -10.23
N VAL A 138 -8.64 0.68 -9.86
CA VAL A 138 -9.87 0.75 -10.66
C VAL A 138 -10.38 2.19 -10.67
N GLY A 139 -10.75 2.65 -11.85
CA GLY A 139 -11.34 3.94 -12.11
C GLY A 139 -12.63 3.83 -12.85
N GLU A 140 -13.66 4.49 -12.38
CA GLU A 140 -14.96 4.46 -13.03
C GLU A 140 -15.48 5.89 -13.15
N TRP A 141 -16.16 6.20 -14.25
CA TRP A 141 -16.87 7.47 -14.35
C TRP A 141 -18.03 7.49 -13.34
N ASN A 142 -18.28 8.65 -12.76
CA ASN A 142 -19.58 8.96 -12.19
C ASN A 142 -20.20 10.14 -12.96
N ALA A 143 -21.35 10.64 -12.49
CA ALA A 143 -22.09 11.68 -13.20
C ALA A 143 -21.30 13.00 -13.40
N GLU A 144 -20.30 13.29 -12.56
CA GLU A 144 -19.64 14.60 -12.51
C GLU A 144 -18.12 14.53 -12.72
N SER A 145 -17.48 13.40 -12.39
CA SER A 145 -16.03 13.16 -12.44
C SER A 145 -15.81 11.64 -12.43
N PHE A 146 -14.85 11.14 -11.67
CA PHE A 146 -14.52 9.72 -11.57
C PHE A 146 -14.40 9.25 -10.11
N VAL A 147 -14.54 7.94 -9.92
CA VAL A 147 -14.34 7.23 -8.66
C VAL A 147 -13.07 6.42 -8.74
N ILE A 148 -12.22 6.52 -7.72
CA ILE A 148 -11.05 5.66 -7.56
C ILE A 148 -11.39 4.57 -6.56
N LYS A 149 -11.25 3.30 -6.93
CA LYS A 149 -11.37 2.17 -6.00
C LYS A 149 -10.01 1.51 -5.79
N LYS A 150 -9.64 1.30 -4.53
CA LYS A 150 -8.42 0.63 -4.10
C LYS A 150 -8.76 -0.58 -3.25
N TYR A 151 -8.25 -1.75 -3.63
CA TYR A 151 -8.42 -2.99 -2.90
C TYR A 151 -7.14 -3.28 -2.13
N VAL A 152 -7.19 -3.13 -0.80
CA VAL A 152 -6.05 -3.37 0.08
C VAL A 152 -6.31 -4.60 0.94
N VAL A 153 -5.30 -5.43 1.13
CA VAL A 153 -5.41 -6.60 2.00
C VAL A 153 -5.60 -6.15 3.43
N ASP A 154 -4.78 -5.21 3.88
CA ASP A 154 -4.73 -4.80 5.27
C ASP A 154 -4.21 -3.36 5.35
N ALA A 155 -5.06 -2.45 5.84
CA ALA A 155 -4.75 -1.03 5.97
C ALA A 155 -5.27 -0.48 7.30
N ASP A 156 -4.40 0.24 8.01
CA ASP A 156 -4.74 0.96 9.22
C ASP A 156 -5.24 2.39 8.91
N GLU A 157 -5.72 3.10 9.93
CA GLU A 157 -6.25 4.46 9.80
C GLU A 157 -5.22 5.44 9.21
N GLU A 158 -3.93 5.29 9.53
CA GLU A 158 -2.87 6.14 9.01
C GLU A 158 -2.67 5.92 7.50
N MET A 159 -2.66 4.67 7.04
CA MET A 159 -2.57 4.32 5.63
C MET A 159 -3.80 4.80 4.86
N LEU A 160 -5.00 4.68 5.43
CA LEU A 160 -6.25 5.16 4.82
C LEU A 160 -6.21 6.69 4.64
N ALA A 161 -5.81 7.43 5.67
CA ALA A 161 -5.67 8.88 5.61
C ALA A 161 -4.61 9.31 4.57
N LEU A 162 -3.49 8.60 4.48
CA LEU A 162 -2.49 8.85 3.45
C LEU A 162 -3.02 8.54 2.04
N CYS A 163 -3.76 7.45 1.86
CA CYS A 163 -4.38 7.12 0.57
C CYS A 163 -5.28 8.26 0.08
N GLN A 164 -6.14 8.79 0.96
CA GLN A 164 -7.06 9.89 0.65
C GLN A 164 -6.29 11.13 0.17
N LYS A 165 -5.29 11.57 0.94
CA LYS A 165 -4.50 12.77 0.64
C LYS A 165 -3.69 12.61 -0.64
N LEU A 166 -3.05 11.46 -0.79
CA LEU A 166 -2.22 11.14 -1.95
C LEU A 166 -3.06 11.16 -3.23
N MET A 167 -4.20 10.46 -3.25
CA MET A 167 -5.10 10.41 -4.41
C MET A 167 -5.73 11.77 -4.71
N THR A 168 -6.10 12.53 -3.69
CA THR A 168 -6.66 13.89 -3.83
C THR A 168 -5.67 14.83 -4.51
N VAL A 169 -4.48 14.98 -3.93
CA VAL A 169 -3.44 15.88 -4.45
C VAL A 169 -3.01 15.42 -5.84
N PHE A 170 -2.76 14.12 -6.02
CA PHE A 170 -2.31 13.61 -7.30
C PHE A 170 -3.35 13.81 -8.40
N SER A 171 -4.62 13.50 -8.15
CA SER A 171 -5.67 13.65 -9.16
C SER A 171 -5.82 15.10 -9.61
N TYR A 172 -5.81 16.04 -8.65
CA TYR A 172 -5.84 17.46 -8.99
C TYR A 172 -4.62 17.88 -9.81
N LYS A 173 -3.42 17.45 -9.42
CA LYS A 173 -2.16 17.82 -10.10
C LYS A 173 -1.96 17.14 -11.45
N ALA A 174 -2.42 15.91 -11.63
CA ALA A 174 -2.24 15.15 -12.85
C ALA A 174 -3.37 15.37 -13.86
N PHE A 175 -4.60 15.55 -13.38
CA PHE A 175 -5.80 15.59 -14.23
C PHE A 175 -6.54 16.93 -14.19
N GLY A 176 -6.16 17.86 -13.31
CA GLY A 176 -6.81 19.16 -13.15
C GLY A 176 -8.19 19.11 -12.46
N VAL A 177 -8.63 17.92 -12.02
CA VAL A 177 -9.94 17.71 -11.41
C VAL A 177 -9.83 16.74 -10.22
N LEU A 178 -10.68 16.94 -9.21
CA LEU A 178 -10.81 16.02 -8.08
C LEU A 178 -11.65 14.79 -8.47
N PRO A 179 -11.35 13.61 -7.94
CA PRO A 179 -12.26 12.48 -8.08
C PRO A 179 -13.54 12.82 -7.31
N GLY A 180 -14.69 12.39 -7.82
CA GLY A 180 -15.96 12.56 -7.11
C GLY A 180 -16.05 11.67 -5.86
N LYS A 181 -15.30 10.56 -5.83
CA LYS A 181 -15.20 9.69 -4.65
C LYS A 181 -13.91 8.87 -4.68
N ILE A 182 -13.34 8.64 -3.50
CA ILE A 182 -12.26 7.68 -3.27
C ILE A 182 -12.82 6.56 -2.39
N GLU A 183 -12.67 5.33 -2.84
CA GLU A 183 -13.05 4.13 -2.12
C GLU A 183 -11.81 3.30 -1.80
N VAL A 184 -11.62 2.96 -0.53
CA VAL A 184 -10.59 2.01 -0.09
C VAL A 184 -11.28 0.82 0.58
N ILE A 185 -11.12 -0.36 -0.01
CA ILE A 185 -11.71 -1.61 0.46
C ILE A 185 -10.62 -2.38 1.22
N ASN A 186 -10.77 -2.50 2.54
CA ASN A 186 -9.90 -3.33 3.37
C ASN A 186 -10.47 -4.76 3.45
N LEU A 187 -9.78 -5.71 2.82
CA LEU A 187 -10.27 -7.06 2.63
C LEU A 187 -10.08 -7.97 3.85
N ILE A 188 -9.20 -7.66 4.80
CA ILE A 188 -9.08 -8.45 6.04
C ILE A 188 -10.10 -8.00 7.08
N GLU A 189 -10.39 -6.71 7.13
CA GLU A 189 -11.40 -6.14 8.03
C GLU A 189 -12.81 -6.23 7.47
N GLY A 190 -12.97 -6.33 6.14
CA GLY A 190 -14.28 -6.35 5.50
C GLY A 190 -14.96 -4.99 5.49
N THR A 191 -14.16 -3.92 5.44
CA THR A 191 -14.63 -2.54 5.53
C THR A 191 -14.40 -1.81 4.20
N LYS A 192 -15.36 -0.93 3.87
CA LYS A 192 -15.24 0.01 2.75
C LYS A 192 -15.21 1.43 3.30
N TYR A 193 -14.10 2.12 3.06
CA TYR A 193 -13.94 3.52 3.40
C TYR A 193 -14.23 4.37 2.18
N GLU A 194 -15.20 5.27 2.31
CA GLU A 194 -15.58 6.20 1.25
C GLU A 194 -15.26 7.62 1.67
N TYR A 195 -14.70 8.38 0.74
CA TYR A 195 -14.31 9.76 0.98
C TYR A 195 -14.56 10.61 -0.26
N ILE A 196 -15.08 11.82 -0.07
CA ILE A 196 -15.34 12.79 -1.13
C ILE A 196 -14.33 13.94 -0.96
N PRO A 197 -13.31 14.02 -1.83
CA PRO A 197 -12.32 15.09 -1.75
C PRO A 197 -12.90 16.47 -2.01
N LYS A 198 -12.33 17.44 -1.31
CA LYS A 198 -12.64 18.86 -1.47
C LYS A 198 -11.38 19.63 -1.82
N GLN A 199 -11.57 20.89 -2.22
CA GLN A 199 -10.46 21.78 -2.58
C GLN A 199 -9.52 22.05 -1.39
N GLU A 200 -10.05 22.14 -0.17
CA GLU A 200 -9.27 22.32 1.06
C GLU A 200 -8.28 21.17 1.31
N ASP A 201 -8.63 19.96 0.90
CA ASP A 201 -7.83 18.75 1.09
C ASP A 201 -6.57 18.73 0.21
N ILE A 202 -6.56 19.52 -0.86
CA ILE A 202 -5.37 19.68 -1.71
C ILE A 202 -4.27 20.38 -0.92
N ILE A 203 -4.62 21.42 -0.16
CA ILE A 203 -3.66 22.22 0.61
C ILE A 203 -3.11 21.40 1.77
N THR A 204 -3.99 20.77 2.55
CA THR A 204 -3.58 19.94 3.69
C THR A 204 -2.80 18.71 3.24
N GLY A 205 -3.26 18.05 2.17
CA GLY A 205 -2.56 16.92 1.55
C GLY A 205 -1.17 17.32 1.04
N MET A 206 -1.03 18.48 0.39
CA MET A 206 0.28 18.96 -0.04
C MET A 206 1.22 19.19 1.14
N ALA A 207 0.77 19.86 2.20
CA ALA A 207 1.60 20.11 3.38
C ALA A 207 2.12 18.80 3.99
N GLU A 208 1.29 17.77 4.05
CA GLU A 208 1.70 16.46 4.55
C GLU A 208 2.66 15.73 3.62
N LEU A 209 2.43 15.74 2.30
CA LEU A 209 3.34 15.13 1.35
C LEU A 209 4.71 15.82 1.38
N SER A 210 4.75 17.14 1.57
CA SER A 210 6.00 17.88 1.79
C SER A 210 6.73 17.40 3.04
N ARG A 211 6.01 17.27 4.17
CA ARG A 211 6.58 16.75 5.42
C ARG A 211 7.10 15.31 5.24
N MET A 212 6.35 14.44 4.59
CA MET A 212 6.78 13.08 4.31
C MET A 212 8.03 13.04 3.44
N LYS A 213 8.10 13.88 2.39
CA LYS A 213 9.30 14.02 1.57
C LYS A 213 10.50 14.41 2.44
N GLU A 214 10.38 15.44 3.26
CA GLU A 214 11.45 15.87 4.16
C GLU A 214 11.92 14.74 5.07
N MET A 215 10.98 13.97 5.63
CA MET A 215 11.30 12.82 6.48
C MET A 215 12.07 11.73 5.71
N LEU A 216 11.63 11.41 4.49
CA LEU A 216 12.32 10.42 3.65
C LEU A 216 13.73 10.87 3.22
N GLN A 217 13.99 12.18 3.16
CA GLN A 217 15.32 12.71 2.84
C GLN A 217 16.30 12.66 4.03
N GLN A 218 15.81 12.47 5.26
CA GLN A 218 16.61 12.47 6.48
C GLN A 218 16.73 11.05 7.05
N PRO A 219 17.93 10.43 7.01
CA PRO A 219 18.13 9.05 7.45
C PRO A 219 17.68 8.72 8.87
N GLU A 220 17.68 9.70 9.76
CA GLU A 220 17.27 9.57 11.16
C GLU A 220 15.84 8.97 11.27
N HIS A 221 14.91 9.39 10.42
CA HIS A 221 13.50 8.95 10.50
C HIS A 221 13.23 7.49 10.11
N TYR A 222 14.21 6.78 9.55
CA TYR A 222 14.07 5.36 9.22
C TYR A 222 15.23 4.49 9.70
N THR A 223 16.18 5.09 10.42
CA THR A 223 17.26 4.39 11.11
C THR A 223 17.05 4.33 12.63
N GLU A 224 16.20 5.20 13.20
CA GLU A 224 15.83 5.19 14.63
C GLU A 224 14.82 4.10 15.00
N ARG A 225 15.22 3.23 15.93
CA ARG A 225 14.55 1.95 16.28
C ARG A 225 13.25 2.13 17.04
N HIS A 226 12.13 1.73 16.43
CA HIS A 226 10.85 1.56 17.12
C HIS A 226 10.30 0.14 16.96
N PHE A 227 10.29 -0.62 18.06
CA PHE A 227 9.74 -1.98 18.09
C PHE A 227 8.23 -1.92 18.37
N ARG A 228 7.41 -2.48 17.48
CA ARG A 228 5.95 -2.62 17.66
C ARG A 228 5.57 -4.10 17.82
N SER A 229 4.38 -4.38 18.35
CA SER A 229 3.87 -5.76 18.54
C SER A 229 3.82 -6.57 17.24
N GLU A 230 3.55 -5.92 16.11
CA GLU A 230 3.53 -6.51 14.76
C GLU A 230 4.92 -6.98 14.27
N CYS A 231 6.00 -6.66 14.98
CA CYS A 231 7.36 -7.05 14.60
C CYS A 231 7.67 -8.53 14.85
N ILE A 232 6.80 -9.29 15.53
CA ILE A 232 7.07 -10.69 15.91
C ILE A 232 7.28 -11.60 14.68
N SER A 233 6.51 -11.38 13.62
CA SER A 233 6.56 -12.11 12.33
C SER A 233 7.30 -11.35 11.23
N CYS A 234 7.93 -10.20 11.54
CA CYS A 234 8.59 -9.38 10.54
C CYS A 234 9.87 -10.02 9.98
N ALA A 235 9.99 -10.05 8.65
CA ALA A 235 11.13 -10.58 7.91
C ALA A 235 12.49 -9.94 8.27
N PHE A 236 12.47 -8.68 8.76
CA PHE A 236 13.66 -7.90 9.14
C PHE A 236 13.85 -7.81 10.66
N ARG A 237 13.16 -8.64 11.44
CA ARG A 237 13.20 -8.58 12.92
C ARG A 237 14.63 -8.69 13.46
N SER A 238 15.44 -9.59 12.90
CA SER A 238 16.81 -9.82 13.37
C SER A 238 17.72 -8.60 13.16
N GLU A 239 17.49 -7.86 12.07
CA GLU A 239 18.20 -6.64 11.72
C GLU A 239 17.76 -5.46 12.59
N CYS A 240 16.47 -5.40 12.92
CA CYS A 240 15.95 -4.44 13.90
C CYS A 240 16.55 -4.69 15.31
N GLN A 241 16.83 -5.95 15.68
CA GLN A 241 17.46 -6.31 16.97
C GLN A 241 19.00 -6.17 16.96
N GLY A 242 19.65 -6.23 15.80
CA GLY A 242 21.08 -6.54 15.67
C GLY A 242 22.15 -5.47 15.93
N GLU A 243 21.83 -4.23 16.33
CA GLU A 243 22.88 -3.23 16.70
C GLU A 243 22.96 -2.89 18.19
N GLU A 244 21.97 -3.27 19.01
CA GLU A 244 22.10 -3.13 20.48
C GLU A 244 23.24 -4.01 21.01
N VAL A 245 23.31 -5.26 20.53
CA VAL A 245 24.35 -6.23 20.94
C VAL A 245 25.77 -5.78 20.53
N LYS A 246 25.91 -5.05 19.42
CA LYS A 246 27.22 -4.55 18.97
C LYS A 246 27.71 -3.31 19.74
N LYS A 247 26.78 -2.48 20.25
CA LYS A 247 27.14 -1.34 21.13
C LYS A 247 27.48 -1.82 22.54
N GLU A 248 26.75 -2.80 23.09
CA GLU A 248 27.10 -3.39 24.39
C GLU A 248 28.41 -4.19 24.35
N ALA A 249 28.69 -4.92 23.26
CA ALA A 249 29.97 -5.63 23.09
C ALA A 249 31.16 -4.68 22.92
N LYS A 250 30.96 -3.45 22.41
CA LYS A 250 31.99 -2.41 22.37
C LYS A 250 32.16 -1.69 23.70
N GLN A 251 31.08 -1.44 24.45
CA GLN A 251 31.17 -0.87 25.80
C GLN A 251 31.82 -1.84 26.80
N LYS A 252 31.51 -3.14 26.75
CA LYS A 252 32.16 -4.14 27.62
C LYS A 252 33.64 -4.37 27.30
N LYS A 253 34.11 -4.06 26.08
CA LYS A 253 35.54 -4.10 25.73
C LYS A 253 36.33 -2.86 26.16
N ASN A 254 35.66 -1.76 26.49
CA ASN A 254 36.30 -0.52 26.96
C ASN A 254 36.28 -0.34 28.48
N ILE A 255 35.74 -1.29 29.24
CA ILE A 255 35.72 -1.29 30.72
C ILE A 255 36.81 -2.21 31.30
N VAL A 256 37.59 -2.88 30.44
CA VAL A 256 38.79 -3.61 30.84
C VAL A 256 40.01 -2.90 30.26
N HIS A 257 40.38 -1.78 30.87
CA HIS A 257 41.77 -1.34 31.00
C HIS A 257 41.93 -0.41 32.19
#